data_AF-X0WCW0-F1
#
_entry.id   AF-X0WCW0-F1
#
_cell.length_a   1.000
_cell.length_b   1.000
_cell.length_c   1.000
_cell.angle_alpha   90.00
_cell.angle_beta   90.00
_cell.angle_gamma   90.00
#
_symmetry.space_group_name_H-M   'P 1'
#
loop_
_entity.id
_entity.type
_entity.pdbx_description
1 polymer ?
#
loop_
_entity_poly.entity_id
_entity_poly.type
_entity_poly.pdbx_seq_one_letter_code
_entity_poly.pdbx_strand_id
1 'polypeptide(L)'
;MYNILGTEISREIYKRGEGDILEAHVKLLSQIGRPITDPWVNSIELIPAENINFASIEKIAKEVSEEMLSKDYFIDLRKRLIAGEVQTF
;
A
#
# COMPACT_ATOMS: atom_id res chain seq x y z
N MET A 1 -7.35 6.62 -7.92
CA MET A 1 -6.53 6.76 -6.69
C MET A 1 -6.18 5.40 -6.10
N TYR A 2 -7.14 4.56 -5.70
CA TYR A 2 -6.84 3.27 -5.06
C TYR A 2 -6.02 2.28 -5.89
N ASN A 3 -6.18 2.20 -7.21
CA ASN A 3 -5.32 1.35 -8.03
C ASN A 3 -3.84 1.77 -7.94
N ILE A 4 -3.60 3.07 -7.97
CA ILE A 4 -2.24 3.65 -7.87
C ILE A 4 -1.72 3.42 -6.45
N LEU A 5 -2.51 3.76 -5.43
CA LEU A 5 -2.14 3.59 -4.05
C LEU A 5 -1.85 2.12 -3.70
N GLY A 6 -2.65 1.18 -4.19
CA GLY A 6 -2.41 -0.25 -4.01
C GLY A 6 -1.08 -0.67 -4.61
N THR A 7 -0.72 -0.13 -5.78
CA THR A 7 0.58 -0.36 -6.43
C THR A 7 1.73 0.26 -5.64
N GLU A 8 1.56 1.45 -5.08
CA GLU A 8 2.59 2.11 -4.25
C GLU A 8 2.80 1.39 -2.92
N ILE A 9 1.71 0.99 -2.25
CA ILE A 9 1.76 0.18 -1.02
C ILE A 9 2.46 -1.14 -1.30
N SER A 10 2.09 -1.87 -2.35
CA SER A 10 2.71 -3.17 -2.65
C SER A 10 4.21 -3.04 -2.92
N ARG A 11 4.62 -2.00 -3.67
CA ARG A 11 6.04 -1.71 -3.96
C ARG A 11 6.82 -1.34 -2.71
N GLU A 12 6.26 -0.49 -1.84
CA GLU A 12 6.94 -0.07 -0.63
C GLU A 12 7.05 -1.22 0.40
N ILE A 13 6.02 -2.07 0.52
CA ILE A 13 6.10 -3.30 1.32
C ILE A 13 7.22 -4.21 0.80
N TYR A 14 7.25 -4.48 -0.50
CA TYR A 14 8.29 -5.30 -1.11
C TYR A 14 9.69 -4.74 -0.84
N LYS A 15 9.85 -3.41 -1.01
CA LYS A 15 11.11 -2.71 -0.76
C LYS A 15 11.54 -2.81 0.71
N ARG A 16 10.64 -2.55 1.67
CA ARG A 16 10.95 -2.64 3.12
C ARG A 16 11.12 -4.08 3.61
N GLY A 17 10.57 -5.05 2.88
CA GLY A 17 10.75 -6.47 3.15
C GLY A 17 12.17 -6.97 2.88
N GLU A 18 13.00 -6.24 2.12
CA GLU A 18 14.43 -6.54 1.90
C GLU A 18 14.76 -8.00 1.52
N GLY A 19 13.84 -8.68 0.81
CA GLY A 19 13.97 -10.08 0.40
C GLY A 19 13.21 -11.09 1.29
N ASP A 20 12.76 -10.68 2.47
CA ASP A 20 11.89 -11.48 3.35
C ASP A 20 10.46 -11.61 2.80
N ILE A 21 10.06 -10.69 1.92
CA ILE A 21 8.77 -10.67 1.23
C ILE A 21 9.03 -10.87 -0.26
N LEU A 22 8.62 -12.01 -0.79
CA LEU A 22 8.76 -12.36 -2.21
C LEU A 22 7.68 -11.70 -3.06
N GLU A 23 6.45 -11.63 -2.55
CA GLU A 23 5.34 -10.95 -3.22
C GLU A 23 4.45 -10.22 -2.21
N ALA A 24 3.88 -9.09 -2.65
CA ALA A 24 2.87 -8.33 -1.92
C ALA A 24 1.74 -7.94 -2.87
N HIS A 25 0.52 -8.35 -2.55
CA HIS A 25 -0.69 -8.05 -3.33
C HIS A 25 -1.61 -7.18 -2.49
N VAL A 26 -2.07 -6.06 -3.05
CA VAL A 26 -2.88 -5.07 -2.31
C VAL A 26 -4.19 -4.82 -3.05
N LYS A 27 -5.31 -4.95 -2.32
CA LYS A 27 -6.67 -4.70 -2.81
C LYS A 27 -7.35 -3.70 -1.88
N LEU A 28 -7.76 -2.57 -2.44
CA LEU A 28 -8.45 -1.49 -1.73
C LEU A 28 -9.88 -1.35 -2.27
N LEU A 29 -10.87 -1.35 -1.38
CA LEU A 29 -12.29 -1.16 -1.71
C LEU A 29 -12.85 0.05 -0.97
N SER A 30 -13.44 1.00 -1.69
CA SER A 30 -14.11 2.16 -1.10
C SER A 30 -15.55 1.87 -0.70
N GLN A 31 -16.10 2.69 0.20
CA GLN A 31 -17.53 2.79 0.47
C GLN A 31 -17.99 4.23 0.24
N ILE A 32 -19.11 4.42 -0.45
CA ILE A 32 -19.70 5.76 -0.61
C ILE A 32 -20.06 6.31 0.78
N GLY A 33 -19.66 7.55 1.05
CA GLY A 33 -19.89 8.23 2.34
C GLY A 33 -18.78 8.00 3.38
N ARG A 34 -17.74 7.22 3.07
CA ARG A 34 -16.57 7.01 3.94
C ARG A 34 -15.35 7.80 3.42
N PRO A 35 -14.49 8.36 4.29
CA PRO A 35 -13.27 9.03 3.87
C PRO A 35 -12.36 8.12 3.03
N ILE A 36 -11.69 8.68 2.02
CA ILE A 36 -10.79 7.90 1.15
C ILE A 36 -9.55 7.36 1.89
N THR A 37 -9.19 7.96 3.03
CA THR A 37 -8.11 7.50 3.92
C THR A 37 -8.52 6.27 4.74
N ASP A 38 -9.81 5.90 4.70
CA ASP A 38 -10.40 4.84 5.51
C ASP A 38 -11.22 3.92 4.59
N PRO A 39 -10.57 3.08 3.75
CA PRO A 39 -11.27 2.20 2.83
C PRO A 39 -12.17 1.20 3.59
N TRP A 40 -13.21 0.70 2.91
CA TRP A 40 -14.00 -0.42 3.43
C TRP A 40 -13.09 -1.61 3.69
N VAL A 41 -12.38 -2.03 2.64
CA VAL A 41 -11.47 -3.16 2.68
C VAL A 41 -10.09 -2.67 2.32
N ASN A 42 -9.14 -2.99 3.18
CA ASN A 42 -7.72 -2.92 2.93
C ASN A 42 -7.14 -4.32 3.09
N SER A 43 -7.03 -5.05 1.98
CA SER A 43 -6.56 -6.42 1.96
C SER A 43 -5.14 -6.46 1.40
N ILE A 44 -4.23 -6.99 2.22
CA ILE A 44 -2.82 -7.17 1.88
C ILE A 44 -2.51 -8.66 2.03
N GLU A 45 -2.08 -9.28 0.95
CA GLU A 45 -1.63 -10.68 0.90
C GLU A 45 -0.10 -10.67 0.71
N LEU A 46 0.63 -11.39 1.56
CA LEU A 46 2.09 -11.44 1.54
C LEU A 46 2.55 -12.88 1.28
N ILE A 47 3.54 -13.03 0.40
CA ILE A 47 4.26 -14.29 0.22
C ILE A 47 5.65 -14.13 0.85
N PRO A 48 5.93 -14.76 2.00
CA PRO A 48 7.24 -14.68 2.65
C PRO A 48 8.28 -15.53 1.95
N ALA A 49 9.56 -15.19 2.15
CA ALA A 49 10.66 -16.11 1.89
C ALA A 49 10.68 -17.27 2.89
N GLU A 50 11.49 -18.29 2.62
CA GLU A 50 11.59 -19.46 3.48
C GLU A 50 12.10 -19.11 4.89
N ASN A 51 11.49 -19.72 5.91
CA ASN A 51 11.87 -19.56 7.33
C ASN A 51 11.72 -18.13 7.91
N ILE A 52 10.93 -17.28 7.28
CA ILE A 52 10.62 -15.94 7.79
C ILE A 52 9.47 -16.00 8.82
N ASN A 53 9.58 -15.17 9.86
CA ASN A 53 8.49 -14.96 10.80
C ASN A 53 7.40 -14.07 10.16
N PHE A 54 6.20 -14.62 9.97
CA PHE A 54 5.11 -13.85 9.37
C PHE A 54 4.76 -12.57 10.15
N ALA A 55 4.88 -12.59 11.49
CA ALA A 55 4.53 -11.44 12.33
C ALA A 55 5.43 -10.21 12.08
N SER A 56 6.69 -10.41 11.69
CA SER A 56 7.59 -9.27 11.39
C SER A 56 7.20 -8.60 10.07
N ILE A 57 6.91 -9.39 9.04
CA ILE A 57 6.49 -8.85 7.74
C ILE A 57 5.07 -8.28 7.76
N GLU A 58 4.17 -8.82 8.58
CA GLU A 58 2.84 -8.27 8.80
C GLU A 58 2.93 -6.85 9.40
N LYS A 59 3.85 -6.65 10.35
CA LYS A 59 4.09 -5.33 10.95
C LYS A 59 4.55 -4.32 9.90
N ILE A 60 5.51 -4.69 9.05
CA ILE A 60 5.97 -3.84 7.93
C ILE A 60 4.79 -3.44 7.04
N ALA A 61 3.94 -4.40 6.66
CA ALA A 61 2.78 -4.13 5.82
C ALA A 61 1.76 -3.18 6.47
N LYS A 62 1.50 -3.33 7.77
CA LYS A 62 0.63 -2.41 8.52
C LYS A 62 1.19 -1.00 8.56
N GLU A 63 2.47 -0.84 8.90
CA GLU A 63 3.12 0.47 8.98
C GLU A 63 3.09 1.20 7.63
N VAL A 64 3.45 0.52 6.53
CA VAL A 64 3.39 1.10 5.18
C VAL A 64 1.96 1.50 4.83
N SER A 65 0.98 0.64 5.14
CA SER A 65 -0.40 0.93 4.82
C SER A 65 -0.96 2.11 5.59
N GLU A 66 -0.64 2.24 6.88
CA GLU A 66 -1.07 3.38 7.71
C GLU A 66 -0.44 4.69 7.23
N GLU A 67 0.86 4.67 6.89
CA GLU A 67 1.60 5.81 6.36
C GLU A 67 0.97 6.31 5.04
N MET A 68 0.72 5.40 4.09
CA MET A 68 0.22 5.74 2.76
C MET A 68 -1.28 6.04 2.72
N LEU A 69 -2.06 5.53 3.68
CA LEU A 69 -3.47 5.91 3.84
C LEU A 69 -3.65 7.27 4.53
N SER A 70 -2.57 7.90 5.01
CA SER A 70 -2.63 9.21 5.65
C SER A 70 -3.08 10.32 4.70
N LYS A 71 -3.76 11.33 5.25
CA LYS A 71 -4.23 12.50 4.48
C LYS A 71 -3.09 13.20 3.75
N ASP A 72 -1.92 13.31 4.38
CA ASP A 72 -0.76 14.00 3.80
C ASP A 72 -0.23 13.26 2.57
N TYR A 73 -0.20 11.92 2.62
CA TYR A 73 0.17 11.11 1.46
C TYR A 73 -0.80 11.30 0.29
N PHE A 74 -2.10 11.34 0.55
CA PHE A 74 -3.09 11.62 -0.51
C PHE A 74 -2.91 13.00 -1.15
N ILE A 75 -2.54 14.02 -0.37
CA ILE A 75 -2.25 15.37 -0.87
C ILE A 75 -1.00 15.34 -1.76
N ASP A 76 0.05 14.65 -1.34
CA ASP A 76 1.27 14.46 -2.13
C ASP A 76 1.01 13.69 -3.44
N LEU A 77 0.33 12.55 -3.34
CA LEU A 77 -0.02 11.73 -4.49
C LEU A 77 -0.86 12.50 -5.50
N ARG A 78 -1.79 13.35 -5.04
CA ARG A 78 -2.54 14.25 -5.91
C ARG A 78 -1.62 15.23 -6.65
N LYS A 79 -0.61 15.81 -6.00
CA LYS A 79 0.35 16.74 -6.64
C LYS A 79 1.15 16.02 -7.72
N ARG A 80 1.71 14.85 -7.39
CA ARG A 80 2.48 14.00 -8.32
C ARG A 80 1.64 13.58 -9.53
N LEU A 81 0.36 13.26 -9.32
CA LEU A 81 -0.59 12.97 -10.40
C LEU A 81 -0.82 14.16 -11.33
N ILE A 82 -1.02 15.37 -10.78
CA ILE A 82 -1.19 16.59 -11.57
C ILE A 82 0.09 16.93 -12.35
N ALA A 83 1.26 16.64 -11.77
CA ALA A 83 2.56 16.83 -12.41
C ALA A 83 2.87 15.78 -13.49
N GLY A 84 2.08 14.71 -13.61
CA GLY A 84 2.31 13.63 -14.58
C GLY A 84 3.44 12.66 -14.19
N GLU A 85 3.84 12.66 -12.92
CA GLU A 85 4.95 11.83 -12.40
C GLU A 85 4.52 10.40 -12.03
N VAL A 86 3.22 10.10 -12.15
CA VAL A 86 2.63 8.83 -11.73
C VAL A 86 2.10 8.09 -12.95
N GLN A 87 2.59 6.85 -13.13
CA GLN A 87 2.07 5.98 -14.17
C GLN A 87 0.63 5.56 -13.86
N THR A 88 -0.26 5.72 -14.85
CA THR A 88 -1.70 5.39 -14.70
C THR A 88 -2.19 4.29 -15.64
N PHE A 89 -1.37 3.88 -16.60
CA PHE A 89 -1.58 2.81 -17.57
C PHE A 89 -0.25 2.27 -18.10
#